data_AF-A0A1A6H108-F1
#
_entry.id   AF-A0A1A6H108-F1
#
_cell.length_a   1.000
_cell.length_b   1.000
_cell.length_c   1.000
_cell.angle_alpha   90.00
_cell.angle_beta   90.00
_cell.angle_gamma   90.00
#
_symmetry.space_group_name_H-M   'P 1'
#
loop_
_entity.id
_entity.type
_entity.pdbx_description
1 polymer ?
#
loop_
_entity_poly.entity_id
_entity_poly.type
_entity_poly.pdbx_seq_one_letter_code
_entity_poly.pdbx_strand_id
1 'polypeptide(L)'
;MSVRGVPSGPQRRRWRVRVWRYLKGKDVVAQESLLDGGNKVVIGGFGDPLICDNQVSTGDTRIFFVNPAPPYLWPAHKNELMLNSSLMRITLRNLEEVEFCVEGAPKPLVVVTHEPLSPARH
;
A
#
# COMPACT_ATOMS: atom_id res chain seq x y z
N MET A 1 -22.95 -21.45 -10.08
CA MET A 1 -21.62 -20.82 -10.20
C MET A 1 -21.80 -19.34 -9.90
N SER A 2 -21.57 -18.92 -8.65
CA SER A 2 -21.74 -17.52 -8.26
C SER A 2 -20.47 -16.76 -8.64
N VAL A 3 -20.52 -16.04 -9.76
CA VAL A 3 -19.57 -14.95 -10.03
C VAL A 3 -19.75 -13.96 -8.89
N ARG A 4 -18.86 -14.02 -7.89
CA ARG A 4 -18.82 -13.04 -6.81
C ARG A 4 -18.59 -11.69 -7.47
N GLY A 5 -19.67 -10.92 -7.62
CA GLY A 5 -19.61 -9.54 -8.07
C GLY A 5 -18.58 -8.82 -7.24
N VAL A 6 -17.61 -8.21 -7.92
CA VAL A 6 -16.68 -7.27 -7.31
C VAL A 6 -17.55 -6.25 -6.59
N PRO A 7 -17.47 -6.12 -5.25
CA PRO A 7 -18.33 -5.21 -4.54
C PRO A 7 -17.95 -3.79 -4.97
N SER A 8 -18.86 -3.16 -5.72
CA SER A 8 -18.95 -1.71 -5.90
C SER A 8 -19.37 -1.09 -4.56
N GLY A 9 -18.47 -1.18 -3.57
CA GLY A 9 -18.55 -0.58 -2.24
C GLY A 9 -17.68 0.67 -2.12
N PRO A 10 -17.82 1.45 -1.04
CA PRO A 10 -17.56 2.89 -0.99
C PRO A 10 -16.13 3.22 -1.43
N GLN A 11 -15.98 4.34 -2.15
CA GLN A 11 -14.72 4.91 -2.65
C GLN A 11 -13.51 4.53 -1.79
N ARG A 12 -12.86 3.40 -2.12
CA ARG A 12 -11.58 3.02 -1.54
C ARG A 12 -10.61 4.11 -1.95
N ARG A 13 -10.19 4.92 -0.99
CA ARG A 13 -9.36 6.08 -1.30
C ARG A 13 -8.00 5.60 -1.76
N ARG A 14 -7.40 6.39 -2.63
CA ARG A 14 -6.06 6.19 -3.16
C ARG A 14 -5.19 7.33 -2.68
N TRP A 15 -4.04 6.99 -2.14
CA TRP A 15 -3.08 7.97 -1.68
C TRP A 15 -1.76 7.78 -2.38
N ARG A 16 -1.13 8.90 -2.74
CA ARG A 16 0.25 8.91 -3.18
C ARG A 16 1.14 8.91 -1.95
N VAL A 17 2.07 7.98 -1.91
CA VAL A 17 2.96 7.81 -0.77
C VAL A 17 4.39 7.79 -1.27
N ARG A 18 5.32 8.25 -0.43
CA ARG A 18 6.74 8.17 -0.68
C ARG A 18 7.32 6.98 0.06
N VAL A 19 7.89 6.06 -0.69
CA VAL A 19 8.61 4.90 -0.18
C VAL A 19 9.93 5.34 0.44
N TRP A 20 10.13 4.94 1.70
CA TRP A 20 11.37 5.12 2.43
C TRP A 20 12.26 3.89 2.28
N ARG A 21 11.71 2.71 2.61
CA ARG A 21 12.45 1.44 2.54
C ARG A 21 11.50 0.28 2.26
N TYR A 22 11.96 -0.67 1.47
CA TYR A 22 11.30 -1.96 1.27
C TYR A 22 11.79 -2.93 2.34
N LEU A 23 10.87 -3.49 3.11
CA LEU A 23 11.19 -4.56 4.07
C LEU A 23 11.08 -5.93 3.38
N LYS A 24 10.12 -6.10 2.46
CA LYS A 24 9.96 -7.32 1.65
C LYS A 24 9.42 -7.02 0.25
N GLY A 25 9.83 -7.81 -0.74
CA GLY A 25 9.19 -7.82 -2.06
C GLY A 25 9.51 -6.59 -2.90
N LYS A 26 10.71 -6.01 -2.73
CA LYS A 26 11.17 -4.84 -3.50
C LYS A 26 11.02 -5.06 -5.01
N ASP A 27 11.43 -6.21 -5.51
CA ASP A 27 11.41 -6.52 -6.94
C ASP A 27 9.98 -6.58 -7.49
N VAL A 28 9.06 -7.16 -6.72
CA VAL A 28 7.63 -7.21 -7.06
C VAL A 28 7.04 -5.81 -7.13
N VAL A 29 7.32 -4.97 -6.13
CA VAL A 29 6.82 -3.59 -6.13
C VAL A 29 7.44 -2.78 -7.26
N ALA A 30 8.73 -2.95 -7.53
CA ALA A 30 9.41 -2.23 -8.62
C ALA A 30 8.90 -2.64 -10.00
N GLN A 31 8.52 -3.91 -10.19
CA GLN A 31 7.99 -4.41 -11.47
C GLN A 31 6.51 -4.03 -11.68
N GLU A 32 5.71 -4.00 -10.61
CA GLU A 32 4.26 -3.86 -10.71
C GLU A 32 3.72 -2.48 -10.29
N SER A 33 4.56 -1.55 -9.84
CA SER A 33 4.16 -0.17 -9.53
C SER A 33 4.83 0.85 -10.43
N LEU A 34 4.08 1.90 -10.80
CA LEU A 34 4.64 3.02 -11.55
C LEU A 34 5.36 3.94 -10.55
N LEU A 35 6.69 3.83 -10.49
CA LEU A 35 7.52 4.64 -9.60
C LEU A 35 7.70 6.05 -10.16
N ASP A 36 6.87 7.00 -9.73
CA ASP A 36 7.01 8.42 -10.08
C ASP A 36 8.25 9.00 -9.34
N GLY A 37 9.32 9.30 -10.07
CA GLY A 37 10.59 9.76 -9.49
C GLY A 37 11.38 8.72 -8.68
N GLY A 38 11.11 7.43 -8.89
CA GLY A 38 11.89 6.31 -8.33
C GLY A 38 11.53 5.87 -6.90
N ASN A 39 10.73 6.64 -6.16
CA ASN A 39 10.32 6.28 -4.80
C ASN A 39 8.88 6.66 -4.44
N LYS A 40 8.03 7.04 -5.39
CA LYS A 40 6.62 7.35 -5.12
C LYS A 40 5.73 6.29 -5.75
N VAL A 41 4.75 5.81 -4.97
CA VAL A 41 3.77 4.82 -5.42
C VAL A 41 2.37 5.28 -5.05
N VAL A 42 1.37 4.78 -5.77
CA VAL A 42 -0.04 4.96 -5.42
C VAL A 42 -0.51 3.71 -4.71
N ILE A 43 -1.02 3.88 -3.48
CA ILE A 43 -1.64 2.81 -2.71
C ILE A 43 -3.15 3.05 -2.66
N GLY A 44 -3.94 2.03 -3.00
CA GLY A 44 -5.39 1.99 -2.86
C GLY A 44 -5.85 1.08 -1.72
N GLY A 45 -7.15 1.09 -1.44
CA GLY A 45 -7.74 0.25 -0.38
C GLY A 45 -7.88 0.94 0.99
N PHE A 46 -7.64 2.25 1.05
CA PHE A 46 -7.87 3.01 2.28
C PHE A 46 -9.37 3.19 2.53
N GLY A 47 -9.77 3.07 3.80
CA GLY A 47 -11.18 3.04 4.19
C GLY A 47 -11.88 1.70 3.97
N ASP A 48 -11.15 0.60 3.71
CA ASP A 48 -11.74 -0.74 3.67
C ASP A 48 -12.28 -1.11 5.07
N PRO A 49 -13.60 -1.37 5.22
CA PRO A 49 -14.20 -1.72 6.51
C PRO A 49 -13.67 -3.05 7.09
N LEU A 50 -13.02 -3.88 6.27
CA LEU A 50 -12.36 -5.11 6.73
C LEU A 50 -10.99 -4.84 7.36
N ILE A 51 -10.46 -3.62 7.24
CA ILE A 51 -9.17 -3.21 7.79
C ILE A 51 -9.42 -2.32 9.02
N CYS A 52 -8.95 -2.77 10.19
CA CYS A 52 -9.20 -2.07 11.46
C CYS A 52 -8.51 -0.70 11.55
N ASP A 53 -7.25 -0.59 11.11
CA ASP A 53 -6.56 0.70 10.99
C ASP A 53 -6.28 0.97 9.50
N ASN A 54 -7.10 1.83 8.91
CA ASN A 54 -7.12 2.11 7.47
C ASN A 54 -7.04 3.61 7.15
N GLN A 55 -6.72 4.44 8.17
CA GLN A 55 -6.61 5.88 8.02
C GLN A 55 -5.16 6.34 8.13
N VAL A 56 -4.78 7.23 7.22
CA VAL A 56 -3.48 7.91 7.21
C VAL A 56 -3.69 9.41 7.13
N SER A 57 -2.91 10.16 7.89
CA SER A 57 -2.84 11.61 7.77
C SER A 57 -1.61 12.03 6.98
N THR A 58 -1.64 13.22 6.40
CA THR A 58 -0.47 13.84 5.78
C THR A 58 0.71 13.90 6.74
N GLY A 59 1.86 13.36 6.32
CA GLY A 59 3.08 13.28 7.13
C GLY A 59 3.20 12.01 7.97
N ASP A 60 2.15 11.18 8.07
CA ASP A 60 2.24 9.90 8.77
C ASP A 60 3.23 8.98 8.05
N THR A 61 4.18 8.42 8.81
CA THR A 61 5.06 7.35 8.32
C THR A 61 4.62 6.04 8.94
N ARG A 62 4.22 5.09 8.09
CA ARG A 62 3.66 3.80 8.52
C ARG A 62 4.24 2.66 7.68
N ILE A 63 4.06 1.45 8.19
CA ILE A 63 4.40 0.22 7.47
C ILE A 63 3.11 -0.31 6.82
N PHE A 64 3.20 -0.59 5.52
CA PHE A 64 2.06 -0.98 4.69
C PHE A 64 2.30 -2.39 4.17
N PHE A 65 1.30 -3.25 4.40
CA PHE A 65 1.20 -4.56 3.79
C PHE A 65 0.37 -4.41 2.53
N VAL A 66 1.03 -4.59 1.40
CA VAL A 66 0.43 -4.31 0.10
C VAL A 66 0.62 -5.47 -0.83
N ASN A 67 -0.34 -5.63 -1.74
CA ASN A 67 -0.21 -6.52 -2.89
C ASN A 67 -0.38 -5.70 -4.18
N PRO A 68 0.26 -6.08 -5.28
CA PRO A 68 -0.07 -5.51 -6.57
C PRO A 68 -1.55 -5.69 -6.89
N ALA A 69 -2.14 -4.68 -7.54
CA ALA A 69 -3.52 -4.77 -7.98
C ALA A 69 -3.70 -5.91 -9.00
N PRO A 70 -4.49 -6.94 -8.68
CA PRO A 70 -4.66 -8.08 -9.56
C PRO A 70 -5.33 -7.70 -10.90
N PRO A 71 -5.13 -8.49 -11.97
CA PRO A 71 -5.56 -8.11 -13.33
C PRO A 71 -7.07 -7.83 -13.47
N TYR A 72 -7.91 -8.43 -12.62
CA TYR A 72 -9.35 -8.19 -12.64
C TYR A 72 -9.76 -6.79 -12.15
N LEU A 73 -8.88 -6.05 -11.47
CA LEU A 73 -9.09 -4.65 -11.07
C LEU A 73 -8.59 -3.65 -12.13
N TRP A 74 -8.03 -4.15 -13.22
CA TRP A 74 -7.57 -3.31 -14.33
C TRP A 74 -8.78 -2.94 -15.20
N PRO A 75 -8.79 -1.74 -15.81
CA PRO A 75 -7.71 -0.74 -15.84
C PRO A 75 -7.70 0.20 -14.63
N ALA A 76 -8.76 0.20 -13.82
CA ALA A 76 -8.97 1.22 -12.78
C ALA A 76 -7.83 1.31 -11.76
N HIS A 77 -7.20 0.19 -11.41
CA HIS A 77 -6.12 0.10 -10.42
C HIS A 77 -4.79 -0.39 -11.02
N LYS A 78 -4.58 -0.26 -12.34
CA LYS A 78 -3.35 -0.72 -12.98
C LYS A 78 -2.14 0.06 -12.43
N ASN A 79 -1.07 -0.66 -12.11
CA ASN A 79 0.17 -0.12 -11.49
C ASN A 79 -0.01 0.46 -10.08
N GLU A 80 -1.10 0.12 -9.40
CA GLU A 80 -1.34 0.48 -8.01
C GLU A 80 -1.08 -0.69 -7.07
N LEU A 81 -0.71 -0.34 -5.84
CA LEU A 81 -0.59 -1.29 -4.75
C LEU A 81 -1.87 -1.24 -3.91
N MET A 82 -2.43 -2.37 -3.53
CA MET A 82 -3.63 -2.47 -2.72
C MET A 82 -3.27 -2.82 -1.29
N LEU A 83 -3.80 -2.06 -0.33
CA LEU A 83 -3.76 -2.40 1.07
C LEU A 83 -4.38 -3.77 1.31
N ASN A 84 -3.65 -4.63 2.02
CA ASN A 84 -4.11 -5.96 2.35
C ASN A 84 -4.48 -6.11 3.84
N SER A 85 -3.88 -5.33 4.73
CA SER A 85 -4.11 -5.39 6.17
C SER A 85 -4.00 -4.02 6.83
N SER A 86 -4.26 -3.98 8.14
CA SER A 86 -4.14 -2.79 8.97
C SER A 86 -2.75 -2.17 8.88
N LEU A 87 -2.73 -0.84 8.94
CA LEU A 87 -1.52 -0.04 8.96
C LEU A 87 -0.76 -0.28 10.26
N MET A 88 0.54 -0.56 10.16
CA MET A 88 1.39 -0.68 11.34
C MET A 88 2.13 0.63 11.62
N ARG A 89 2.13 1.05 12.89
CA ARG A 89 2.96 2.17 13.36
C ARG A 89 4.43 1.77 13.32
N ILE A 90 5.29 2.72 12.99
CA ILE A 90 6.74 2.54 13.08
C ILE A 90 7.14 2.59 14.56
N THR A 91 7.53 1.45 15.10
CA THR A 91 8.19 1.31 16.41
C THR A 91 9.37 0.36 16.22
N LEU A 92 10.44 0.51 17.02
CA LEU A 92 11.60 -0.38 16.95
C LEU A 92 11.19 -1.86 17.11
N ARG A 93 10.25 -2.13 18.04
CA ARG A 93 9.68 -3.46 18.26
C ARG A 93 8.92 -3.99 17.04
N ASN A 94 8.14 -3.16 16.35
CA ASN A 94 7.44 -3.58 15.15
C ASN A 94 8.40 -3.81 13.97
N LEU A 95 9.51 -3.08 13.89
CA LEU A 95 10.53 -3.31 12.86
C LEU A 95 11.21 -4.66 13.06
N GLU A 96 11.60 -4.99 14.29
CA GLU A 96 12.20 -6.28 14.65
C GLU A 96 11.20 -7.44 14.49
N GLU A 97 9.96 -7.28 14.99
CA GLU A 97 8.90 -8.29 14.84
C GLU A 97 8.47 -8.49 13.39
N VAL A 98 8.43 -7.42 12.58
CA VAL A 98 8.14 -7.52 11.14
C VAL A 98 9.30 -8.23 10.44
N GLU A 99 10.56 -7.85 10.63
CA GLU A 99 11.68 -8.56 9.99
C GLU A 99 11.67 -10.07 10.31
N PHE A 100 11.32 -10.46 11.54
CA PHE A 100 11.23 -11.86 11.96
C PHE A 100 9.97 -12.58 11.46
N CYS A 101 8.81 -11.92 11.45
CA CYS A 101 7.54 -12.50 11.01
C CYS A 101 7.42 -12.58 9.47
N VAL A 102 8.22 -11.76 8.78
CA VAL A 102 8.24 -11.65 7.32
C VAL A 102 8.99 -12.75 6.64
N GLU A 103 9.88 -13.48 7.33
CA GLU A 103 10.53 -14.67 6.77
C GLU A 103 9.49 -15.70 6.28
N GLY A 104 8.30 -15.76 6.91
CA GLY A 104 7.19 -16.63 6.52
C GLY A 104 6.02 -16.00 5.73
N ALA A 105 5.93 -14.66 5.64
CA ALA A 105 4.75 -14.00 5.03
C ALA A 105 4.92 -13.76 3.51
N PRO A 106 4.02 -14.22 2.63
CA PRO A 106 4.20 -14.10 1.17
C PRO A 106 3.98 -12.68 0.60
N LYS A 107 3.63 -11.68 1.44
CA LYS A 107 3.16 -10.37 0.98
C LYS A 107 4.28 -9.30 1.02
N PRO A 108 4.38 -8.42 0.00
CA PRO A 108 5.30 -7.29 0.02
C PRO A 108 5.01 -6.33 1.18
N LEU A 109 6.10 -5.77 1.70
CA LEU A 109 6.08 -4.89 2.87
C LEU A 109 6.94 -3.67 2.65
N VAL A 110 6.33 -2.50 2.84
CA VAL A 110 6.95 -1.24 2.48
C VAL A 110 6.74 -0.23 3.59
N VAL A 111 7.81 0.45 3.99
CA VAL A 111 7.76 1.64 4.84
C VAL A 111 7.54 2.84 3.93
N VAL A 112 6.42 3.53 4.11
CA VAL A 112 6.12 4.74 3.32
C VAL A 112 5.65 5.85 4.23
N THR A 113 5.87 7.08 3.77
CA THR A 113 5.29 8.29 4.34
C THR A 113 4.16 8.75 3.43
N HIS A 114 3.01 9.09 4.00
CA HIS A 114 1.96 9.78 3.26
C HIS A 114 2.44 11.20 2.94
N GLU A 115 2.83 11.43 1.68
CA GLU A 115 3.15 12.78 1.21
C GLU A 115 1.84 13.50 0.89
N PRO A 116 1.69 14.78 1.29
CA PRO A 116 0.66 15.61 0.69
C PRO A 116 0.90 15.62 -0.82
N LEU A 117 -0.16 15.49 -1.62
CA LEU A 117 -0.11 15.86 -3.02
C LEU A 117 0.22 17.35 -3.07
N SER A 118 1.50 17.71 -3.11
CA SER A 118 1.91 19.08 -3.34
C SER A 118 1.26 19.52 -4.66
N PRO A 119 0.54 20.66 -4.71
CA PRO A 119 0.16 21.21 -5.98
C PRO A 119 1.46 21.44 -6.76
N ALA A 120 1.51 20.97 -8.01
CA ALA A 120 2.58 21.31 -8.92
C ALA A 120 2.77 22.83 -8.84
N ARG A 121 3.94 23.29 -8.39
CA ARG A 121 4.26 24.71 -8.46
C ARG A 121 4.29 25.06 -9.95
N HIS A 122 3.45 26.04 -10.31
CA HIS A 122 3.32 26.65 -11.64
C HIS A 122 4.67 27.11 -12.19
#